data_AF-A0A0G1N254-F1
#
_entry.id   AF-A0A0G1N254-F1
#
_cell.length_a   1.000
_cell.length_b   1.000
_cell.length_c   1.000
_cell.angle_alpha   90.00
_cell.angle_beta   90.00
_cell.angle_gamma   90.00
#
_symmetry.space_group_name_H-M   'P 1'
#
loop_
_entity.id
_entity.type
_entity.pdbx_description
1 polymer ?
#
loop_
_entity_poly.entity_id
_entity_poly.type
_entity_poly.pdbx_seq_one_letter_code
_entity_poly.pdbx_strand_id
1 'polypeptide(L)'
;MYIEGPKIPSAEEMAKMQKERVLNDAELIKDGAEYAVQDDGNLRLEATPGQIESARKEMESFFNDIENKKISEDEHVYFQGYSKIFDMANEINYLRNKGALDPESYRGLMEKVSSLNKDGHTQYQEKIGDDSMRKMEKMTREKFFQQIAERFSQASDFEEIIDAVDRLAGIQGSKQYYNNKTLKEILTKVKNGNLGIDHVTNTYGLRDALTQVLEKQKDKGEQSPDNKETFEDLFKFITEKGEVISQSGSYRANELIEIIKRVRSGELGLNYVTRAEGLREKVGKLLELEKKSGGEISAEQEMEPDAQKDLADFASFASKRENELSKLNNDEEIENYIYNNFYSNGEEKEYKSGEQKTEEARKSYNSEVINLRNEISREMDTYLKRGENPPISIAKMGYWTSCSTGEGLKNAKNIGRLYLNIKPGEVAKFFKEAVKFFSNMNLNIQMKIPSEFYQEESEEILNRRDKMVIYFGQGSEEKILDVLDHLHGKYKNAFIGGKPRFSAELKGAQGNPMEGVGFAEEPEFTRRRNESFGSIRSAILCEVIKMVKAEGKTMENFDFKNAFKMICGKHKVDSLHPAFNSASKRLEQKSPIFQRL
;
A
#
# COMPACT_ATOMS: atom_id res chain seq x y z
N MET A 1 -22.47 -29.18 14.90
CA MET A 1 -22.44 -30.46 14.16
C MET A 1 -20.97 -30.87 14.05
N TYR A 2 -20.57 -31.97 14.68
CA TYR A 2 -19.26 -32.57 14.43
C TYR A 2 -19.35 -33.37 13.13
N ILE A 3 -18.53 -33.02 12.14
CA ILE A 3 -18.39 -33.79 10.91
C ILE A 3 -17.44 -34.94 11.25
N GLU A 4 -17.93 -36.18 11.26
CA GLU A 4 -17.07 -37.35 11.39
C GLU A 4 -16.06 -37.37 10.23
N GLY A 5 -14.78 -37.45 10.55
CA GLY A 5 -13.72 -37.55 9.56
C GLY A 5 -13.86 -38.82 8.70
N PRO A 6 -13.25 -38.85 7.50
CA PRO A 6 -13.33 -39.99 6.61
C PRO A 6 -12.86 -41.26 7.32
N LYS A 7 -13.73 -42.29 7.36
CA LYS A 7 -13.38 -43.60 7.93
C LYS A 7 -12.26 -44.21 7.11
N ILE A 8 -11.18 -44.56 7.79
CA ILE A 8 -10.08 -45.33 7.21
C ILE A 8 -10.66 -46.70 6.79
N PRO A 9 -10.40 -47.18 5.56
CA PRO A 9 -10.88 -48.47 5.12
C PRO A 9 -10.42 -49.57 6.06
N SER A 10 -11.30 -50.52 6.33
CA SER A 10 -10.96 -51.69 7.13
C SER A 10 -9.82 -52.50 6.47
N ALA A 11 -9.13 -53.31 7.25
CA ALA A 11 -8.06 -54.17 6.72
C ALA A 11 -8.55 -55.10 5.59
N GLU A 12 -9.82 -55.49 5.64
CA GLU A 12 -10.47 -56.33 4.62
C GLU A 12 -10.76 -55.55 3.32
N GLU A 13 -11.20 -54.30 3.43
CA GLU A 13 -11.34 -53.39 2.29
C GLU A 13 -9.97 -53.04 1.67
N MET A 14 -8.95 -52.83 2.51
CA MET A 14 -7.57 -52.63 2.06
C MET A 14 -7.03 -53.85 1.29
N ALA A 15 -7.27 -55.06 1.79
CA ALA A 15 -6.87 -56.29 1.11
C ALA A 15 -7.62 -56.49 -0.22
N LYS A 16 -8.91 -56.14 -0.28
CA LYS A 16 -9.69 -56.19 -1.52
C LYS A 16 -9.19 -55.19 -2.55
N MET A 17 -8.92 -53.95 -2.15
CA MET A 17 -8.34 -52.92 -3.03
C MET A 17 -6.94 -53.33 -3.54
N GLN A 18 -6.11 -53.94 -2.69
CA GLN A 18 -4.80 -54.46 -3.12
C GLN A 18 -4.93 -55.60 -4.12
N LYS A 19 -5.89 -56.52 -3.91
CA LYS A 19 -6.13 -57.64 -4.84
C LYS A 19 -6.63 -57.17 -6.20
N GLU A 20 -7.55 -56.20 -6.23
CA GLU A 20 -8.03 -55.57 -7.47
C GLU A 20 -6.91 -54.79 -8.18
N ARG A 21 -6.03 -54.13 -7.42
CA ARG A 21 -4.86 -53.44 -7.97
C ARG A 21 -3.86 -54.40 -8.61
N VAL A 22 -3.57 -55.53 -7.98
CA VAL A 22 -2.67 -56.56 -8.55
C VAL A 22 -3.23 -57.16 -9.84
N LEU A 23 -4.56 -57.33 -9.93
CA LEU A 23 -5.19 -57.84 -11.15
C LEU A 23 -5.14 -56.83 -12.31
N ASN A 24 -5.39 -55.54 -12.04
CA ASN A 24 -5.24 -54.48 -13.04
C ASN A 24 -3.78 -54.28 -13.46
N ASP A 25 -2.84 -54.30 -12.51
CA ASP A 25 -1.41 -54.20 -12.79
C ASP A 25 -0.95 -55.37 -13.68
N ALA A 26 -1.48 -56.58 -13.48
CA ALA A 26 -1.17 -57.73 -14.31
C ALA A 26 -1.65 -57.61 -15.76
N GLU A 27 -2.78 -56.93 -16.02
CA GLU A 27 -3.23 -56.64 -17.39
C GLU A 27 -2.34 -55.58 -18.06
N LEU A 28 -1.99 -54.50 -17.35
CA LEU A 28 -1.11 -53.47 -17.88
C LEU A 28 0.32 -53.98 -18.16
N ILE A 29 0.83 -54.88 -17.32
CA ILE A 29 2.11 -55.55 -17.53
C ILE A 29 2.06 -56.49 -18.74
N LYS A 30 0.93 -57.21 -18.96
CA LYS A 30 0.75 -58.03 -20.17
C LYS A 30 0.82 -57.19 -21.44
N ASP A 31 0.35 -55.95 -21.37
CA ASP A 31 0.40 -54.99 -22.47
C ASP A 31 1.75 -54.24 -22.56
N GLY A 32 2.74 -54.61 -21.74
CA GLY A 32 4.11 -54.12 -21.80
C GLY A 32 4.42 -52.87 -20.99
N ALA A 33 3.64 -52.57 -19.94
CA ALA A 33 3.99 -51.52 -18.98
C ALA A 33 5.11 -51.98 -18.02
N GLU A 34 5.98 -51.06 -17.62
CA GLU A 34 7.14 -51.35 -16.76
C GLU A 34 7.05 -50.62 -15.41
N TYR A 35 7.65 -51.20 -14.37
CA TYR A 35 7.77 -50.53 -13.07
C TYR A 35 8.94 -49.55 -13.06
N ALA A 36 8.64 -48.27 -12.84
CA ALA A 36 9.61 -47.23 -12.52
C ALA A 36 9.77 -47.07 -11.00
N VAL A 37 11.01 -46.90 -10.52
CA VAL A 37 11.31 -46.61 -9.12
C VAL A 37 11.13 -45.11 -8.88
N GLN A 38 10.31 -44.74 -7.91
CA GLN A 38 10.12 -43.36 -7.46
C GLN A 38 11.23 -42.95 -6.48
N ASP A 39 11.42 -41.63 -6.29
CA ASP A 39 12.45 -41.07 -5.40
C ASP A 39 12.32 -41.51 -3.92
N ASP A 40 11.14 -41.99 -3.51
CA ASP A 40 10.87 -42.53 -2.17
C ASP A 40 11.08 -44.06 -2.06
N GLY A 41 11.52 -44.70 -3.15
CA GLY A 41 11.74 -46.15 -3.25
C GLY A 41 10.49 -46.97 -3.62
N ASN A 42 9.33 -46.34 -3.82
CA ASN A 42 8.12 -47.05 -4.25
C ASN A 42 8.16 -47.35 -5.75
N LEU A 43 7.59 -48.50 -6.14
CA LEU A 43 7.45 -48.89 -7.55
C LEU A 43 6.12 -48.37 -8.11
N ARG A 44 6.17 -47.76 -9.30
CA ARG A 44 4.99 -47.29 -10.05
C ARG A 44 5.02 -47.85 -11.46
N LEU A 45 3.90 -48.40 -11.93
CA LEU A 45 3.72 -48.76 -13.33
C LEU A 45 3.60 -47.50 -14.19
N GLU A 46 4.46 -47.39 -15.20
CA GLU A 46 4.42 -46.33 -16.21
C GLU A 46 4.18 -46.93 -17.60
N ALA A 47 3.37 -46.23 -18.39
CA ALA A 47 3.14 -46.62 -19.77
C ALA A 47 4.44 -46.42 -20.57
N THR A 48 4.84 -47.43 -21.33
CA THR A 48 6.06 -47.32 -22.13
C THR A 48 5.84 -46.36 -23.32
N PRO A 49 6.91 -45.74 -23.85
CA PRO A 49 6.80 -44.92 -25.06
C PRO A 49 6.11 -45.65 -26.23
N GLY A 50 6.29 -46.98 -26.32
CA GLY A 50 5.61 -47.81 -27.31
C GLY A 50 4.09 -47.92 -27.11
N GLN A 51 3.61 -48.01 -25.86
CA GLN A 51 2.18 -48.01 -25.55
C GLN A 51 1.53 -46.65 -25.84
N ILE A 52 2.22 -45.56 -25.48
CA ILE A 52 1.75 -44.19 -25.77
C ILE A 52 1.63 -44.00 -27.29
N GLU A 53 2.64 -44.43 -28.04
CA GLU A 53 2.65 -44.35 -29.51
C GLU A 53 1.61 -45.28 -30.16
N SER A 54 1.38 -46.48 -29.61
CA SER A 54 0.33 -47.39 -30.11
C SER A 54 -1.07 -46.81 -29.90
N ALA A 55 -1.36 -46.28 -28.71
CA ALA A 55 -2.62 -45.61 -28.42
C ALA A 55 -2.82 -44.38 -29.32
N ARG A 56 -1.75 -43.61 -29.56
CA ARG A 56 -1.76 -42.48 -30.49
C ARG A 56 -2.06 -42.93 -31.93
N LYS A 57 -1.42 -44.01 -32.41
CA LYS A 57 -1.65 -44.55 -33.75
C LYS A 57 -3.05 -45.13 -33.93
N GLU A 58 -3.62 -45.77 -32.90
CA GLU A 58 -5.02 -46.22 -32.93
C GLU A 58 -5.99 -45.05 -33.05
N MET A 59 -5.75 -43.96 -32.31
CA MET A 59 -6.53 -42.72 -32.43
C MET A 59 -6.36 -42.08 -33.83
N GLU A 60 -5.12 -41.91 -34.30
CA GLU A 60 -4.83 -41.35 -35.63
C GLU A 60 -5.45 -42.18 -36.76
N SER A 61 -5.33 -43.52 -36.70
CA SER A 61 -5.95 -44.43 -37.66
C SER A 61 -7.47 -44.26 -37.69
N PHE A 62 -8.10 -44.03 -36.54
CA PHE A 62 -9.53 -43.84 -36.48
C PHE A 62 -9.97 -42.44 -36.98
N PHE A 63 -9.22 -41.38 -36.69
CA PHE A 63 -9.46 -40.06 -37.31
C PHE A 63 -9.30 -40.12 -38.83
N ASN A 64 -8.32 -40.88 -39.31
CA ASN A 64 -8.16 -41.16 -40.73
C ASN A 64 -9.35 -41.99 -41.28
N ASP A 65 -9.90 -42.94 -40.53
CA ASP A 65 -11.10 -43.67 -40.94
C ASP A 65 -12.36 -42.79 -40.98
N ILE A 66 -12.46 -41.78 -40.10
CA ILE A 66 -13.50 -40.74 -40.16
C ILE A 66 -13.35 -39.88 -41.41
N GLU A 67 -12.14 -39.37 -41.67
CA GLU A 67 -11.86 -38.53 -42.85
C GLU A 67 -12.03 -39.30 -44.17
N ASN A 68 -11.71 -40.60 -44.16
CA ASN A 68 -11.89 -41.49 -45.31
C ASN A 68 -13.30 -42.10 -45.43
N LYS A 69 -14.32 -41.57 -44.72
CA LYS A 69 -15.74 -41.96 -44.80
C LYS A 69 -16.03 -43.44 -44.47
N LYS A 70 -15.26 -44.08 -43.58
CA LYS A 70 -15.57 -45.46 -43.11
C LYS A 70 -16.58 -45.51 -41.97
N ILE A 71 -16.99 -44.38 -41.42
CA ILE A 71 -18.13 -44.29 -40.50
C ILE A 71 -19.40 -43.97 -41.28
N SER A 72 -20.54 -44.43 -40.77
CA SER A 72 -21.83 -44.10 -41.38
C SER A 72 -22.08 -42.59 -41.34
N GLU A 73 -22.88 -42.08 -42.28
CA GLU A 73 -23.24 -40.65 -42.32
C GLU A 73 -23.93 -40.21 -41.01
N ASP A 74 -24.77 -41.08 -40.42
CA ASP A 74 -25.40 -40.84 -39.12
C ASP A 74 -24.38 -40.76 -37.96
N GLU A 75 -23.34 -41.60 -37.94
CA GLU A 75 -22.25 -41.50 -36.94
C GLU A 75 -21.46 -40.20 -37.11
N HIS A 76 -21.19 -39.78 -38.34
CA HIS A 76 -20.48 -38.53 -38.59
C HIS A 76 -21.27 -37.31 -38.11
N VAL A 77 -22.57 -37.28 -38.40
CA VAL A 77 -23.47 -36.21 -37.96
C VAL A 77 -23.59 -36.18 -36.44
N TYR A 78 -23.72 -37.35 -35.79
CA TYR A 78 -23.74 -37.44 -34.33
C TYR A 78 -22.42 -36.94 -33.73
N PHE A 79 -21.27 -37.36 -34.25
CA PHE A 79 -19.96 -36.90 -33.77
C PHE A 79 -19.82 -35.39 -33.87
N GLN A 80 -20.18 -34.78 -35.00
CA GLN A 80 -20.15 -33.33 -35.16
C GLN A 80 -21.10 -32.61 -34.19
N GLY A 81 -22.31 -33.15 -33.99
CA GLY A 81 -23.29 -32.60 -33.06
C GLY A 81 -22.80 -32.67 -31.61
N TYR A 82 -22.32 -33.84 -31.20
CA TYR A 82 -21.79 -34.07 -29.86
C TYR A 82 -20.55 -33.21 -29.58
N SER A 83 -19.62 -33.12 -30.54
CA SER A 83 -18.44 -32.24 -30.42
C SER A 83 -18.84 -30.79 -30.19
N LYS A 84 -19.82 -30.27 -30.94
CA LYS A 84 -20.32 -28.89 -30.74
C LYS A 84 -20.94 -28.70 -29.36
N ILE A 85 -21.77 -29.64 -28.90
CA ILE A 85 -22.39 -29.59 -27.57
C ILE A 85 -21.32 -29.65 -26.48
N PHE A 86 -20.31 -30.48 -26.66
CA PHE A 86 -19.18 -30.60 -25.74
C PHE A 86 -18.33 -29.33 -25.69
N ASP A 87 -18.03 -28.72 -26.83
CA ASP A 87 -17.34 -27.43 -26.91
C ASP A 87 -18.14 -26.30 -26.25
N MET A 88 -19.47 -26.27 -26.46
CA MET A 88 -20.37 -25.33 -25.79
C MET A 88 -20.34 -25.51 -24.27
N ALA A 89 -20.39 -26.75 -23.77
CA ALA A 89 -20.32 -27.03 -22.34
C ALA A 89 -19.00 -26.54 -21.72
N ASN A 90 -17.87 -26.76 -22.41
CA ASN A 90 -16.56 -26.32 -21.95
C ASN A 90 -16.43 -24.79 -21.97
N GLU A 91 -16.96 -24.12 -22.99
CA GLU A 91 -16.97 -22.65 -23.06
C GLU A 91 -17.83 -22.04 -21.94
N ILE A 92 -19.00 -22.61 -21.65
CA ILE A 92 -19.84 -22.18 -20.53
C ILE A 92 -19.10 -22.34 -19.19
N ASN A 93 -18.41 -23.47 -18.99
CA ASN A 93 -17.60 -23.71 -17.79
C ASN A 93 -16.43 -22.71 -17.69
N TYR A 94 -15.75 -22.44 -18.79
CA TYR A 94 -14.69 -21.45 -18.88
C TYR A 94 -15.18 -20.06 -18.48
N LEU A 95 -16.30 -19.59 -19.06
CA LEU A 95 -16.90 -18.30 -18.74
C LEU A 95 -17.34 -18.22 -17.27
N ARG A 96 -17.89 -19.30 -16.72
CA ARG A 96 -18.20 -19.39 -15.28
C ARG A 96 -16.95 -19.25 -14.42
N ASN A 97 -15.87 -19.95 -14.76
CA ASN A 97 -14.63 -19.94 -13.99
C ASN A 97 -13.93 -18.56 -14.01
N LYS A 98 -14.15 -17.78 -15.07
CA LYS A 98 -13.74 -16.36 -15.16
C LYS A 98 -14.70 -15.38 -14.45
N GLY A 99 -15.82 -15.86 -13.90
CA GLY A 99 -16.83 -15.01 -13.27
C GLY A 99 -17.68 -14.20 -14.25
N ALA A 100 -17.66 -14.55 -15.54
CA ALA A 100 -18.42 -13.84 -16.59
C ALA A 100 -19.90 -14.27 -16.65
N LEU A 101 -20.26 -15.36 -15.95
CA LEU A 101 -21.63 -15.84 -15.82
C LEU A 101 -22.03 -15.85 -14.35
N ASP A 102 -23.15 -15.18 -14.05
CA ASP A 102 -23.79 -15.34 -12.75
C ASP A 102 -24.38 -16.76 -12.59
N PRO A 103 -24.65 -17.23 -11.35
CA PRO A 103 -25.14 -18.58 -11.12
C PRO A 103 -26.43 -18.95 -11.85
N GLU A 104 -27.33 -17.99 -12.09
CA GLU A 104 -28.61 -18.24 -12.77
C GLU A 104 -28.42 -18.36 -14.28
N SER A 105 -27.63 -17.47 -14.89
CA SER A 105 -27.25 -17.56 -16.30
C SER A 105 -26.50 -18.85 -16.61
N TYR A 106 -25.55 -19.24 -15.75
CA TYR A 106 -24.85 -20.53 -15.88
C TYR A 106 -25.82 -21.71 -15.84
N ARG A 107 -26.75 -21.73 -14.88
CA ARG A 107 -27.76 -22.79 -14.77
C ARG A 107 -28.61 -22.88 -16.03
N GLY A 108 -29.15 -21.76 -16.53
CA GLY A 108 -29.99 -21.76 -17.73
C GLY A 108 -29.27 -22.22 -19.00
N LEU A 109 -28.00 -21.84 -19.17
CA LEU A 109 -27.17 -22.29 -20.29
C LEU A 109 -26.85 -23.80 -20.19
N MET A 110 -26.54 -24.30 -18.99
CA MET A 110 -26.28 -25.73 -18.78
C MET A 110 -27.55 -26.58 -18.95
N GLU A 111 -28.72 -26.08 -18.57
CA GLU A 111 -30.01 -26.73 -18.85
C GLU A 111 -30.26 -26.84 -20.35
N LYS A 112 -29.95 -25.78 -21.11
CA LYS A 112 -30.05 -25.81 -22.57
C LYS A 112 -29.08 -26.81 -23.21
N VAL A 113 -27.83 -26.85 -22.76
CA VAL A 113 -26.85 -27.86 -23.21
C VAL A 113 -27.31 -29.27 -22.88
N SER A 114 -27.84 -29.49 -21.67
CA SER A 114 -28.38 -30.77 -21.24
C SER A 114 -29.58 -31.22 -22.09
N SER A 115 -30.50 -30.31 -22.41
CA SER A 115 -31.61 -30.57 -23.33
C SER A 115 -31.10 -30.96 -24.71
N LEU A 116 -30.18 -30.16 -25.29
CA LEU A 116 -29.59 -30.46 -26.61
C LEU A 116 -28.89 -31.82 -26.63
N ASN A 117 -28.17 -32.15 -25.57
CA ASN A 117 -27.51 -33.46 -25.46
C ASN A 117 -28.53 -34.60 -25.37
N LYS A 118 -29.59 -34.44 -24.58
CA LYS A 118 -30.65 -35.44 -24.42
C LYS A 118 -31.43 -35.67 -25.72
N ASP A 119 -31.78 -34.59 -26.40
CA ASP A 119 -32.52 -34.64 -27.67
C ASP A 119 -31.67 -35.31 -28.76
N GLY A 120 -30.39 -34.92 -28.85
CA GLY A 120 -29.42 -35.56 -29.74
C GLY A 120 -29.20 -37.04 -29.41
N HIS A 121 -28.97 -37.38 -28.14
CA HIS A 121 -28.82 -38.78 -27.71
C HIS A 121 -30.04 -39.62 -28.09
N THR A 122 -31.25 -39.15 -27.77
CA THR A 122 -32.49 -39.89 -28.07
C THR A 122 -32.67 -40.11 -29.57
N GLN A 123 -32.39 -39.07 -30.38
CA GLN A 123 -32.55 -39.13 -31.83
C GLN A 123 -31.58 -40.13 -32.51
N TYR A 124 -30.36 -40.24 -32.01
CA TYR A 124 -29.32 -41.06 -32.65
C TYR A 124 -29.13 -42.43 -31.99
N GLN A 125 -29.57 -42.63 -30.74
CA GLN A 125 -29.48 -43.91 -30.05
C GLN A 125 -30.11 -45.06 -30.85
N GLU A 126 -31.29 -44.84 -31.43
CA GLU A 126 -31.97 -45.85 -32.26
C GLU A 126 -31.26 -46.12 -33.59
N LYS A 127 -30.45 -45.18 -34.09
CA LYS A 127 -29.83 -45.24 -35.41
C LYS A 127 -28.46 -45.91 -35.42
N ILE A 128 -27.62 -45.58 -34.44
CA ILE A 128 -26.20 -45.95 -34.43
C ILE A 128 -25.83 -46.86 -33.25
N GLY A 129 -26.73 -47.05 -32.28
CA GLY A 129 -26.54 -47.92 -31.13
C GLY A 129 -25.62 -47.35 -30.05
N ASP A 130 -25.74 -47.92 -28.84
CA ASP A 130 -25.06 -47.43 -27.63
C ASP A 130 -23.53 -47.49 -27.71
N ASP A 131 -22.98 -48.54 -28.34
CA ASP A 131 -21.53 -48.74 -28.39
C ASP A 131 -20.83 -47.71 -29.28
N SER A 132 -21.40 -47.40 -30.46
CA SER A 132 -20.88 -46.34 -31.33
C SER A 132 -21.00 -44.96 -30.67
N MET A 133 -22.10 -44.68 -29.97
CA MET A 133 -22.24 -43.44 -29.20
C MET A 133 -21.14 -43.32 -28.14
N ARG A 134 -20.97 -44.32 -27.27
CA ARG A 134 -19.93 -44.32 -26.21
C ARG A 134 -18.52 -44.14 -26.79
N LYS A 135 -18.23 -44.77 -27.93
CA LYS A 135 -16.96 -44.61 -28.63
C LYS A 135 -16.74 -43.16 -29.08
N MET A 136 -17.75 -42.53 -29.69
CA MET A 136 -17.66 -41.14 -30.14
C MET A 136 -17.57 -40.14 -28.97
N GLU A 137 -18.27 -40.40 -27.87
CA GLU A 137 -18.14 -39.60 -26.64
C GLU A 137 -16.72 -39.67 -26.08
N LYS A 138 -16.16 -40.89 -25.96
CA LYS A 138 -14.79 -41.12 -25.49
C LYS A 138 -13.79 -40.34 -26.33
N MET A 139 -13.90 -40.41 -27.65
CA MET A 139 -12.99 -39.71 -28.54
C MET A 139 -13.12 -38.19 -28.50
N THR A 140 -14.35 -37.67 -28.38
CA THR A 140 -14.56 -36.23 -28.26
C THR A 140 -13.87 -35.71 -27.00
N ARG A 141 -13.94 -36.47 -25.90
CA ARG A 141 -13.19 -36.18 -24.68
C ARG A 141 -11.67 -36.27 -24.88
N GLU A 142 -11.18 -37.31 -25.53
CA GLU A 142 -9.74 -37.48 -25.82
C GLU A 142 -9.18 -36.34 -26.66
N LYS A 143 -9.89 -35.96 -27.73
CA LYS A 143 -9.52 -34.82 -28.59
C LYS A 143 -9.44 -33.52 -27.79
N PHE A 144 -10.42 -33.28 -26.92
CA PHE A 144 -10.38 -32.12 -26.03
C PHE A 144 -9.18 -32.16 -25.07
N PHE A 145 -8.90 -33.30 -24.44
CA PHE A 145 -7.75 -33.42 -23.54
C PHE A 145 -6.41 -33.27 -24.26
N GLN A 146 -6.29 -33.71 -25.52
CA GLN A 146 -5.12 -33.44 -26.35
C GLN A 146 -4.93 -31.94 -26.60
N GLN A 147 -5.99 -31.20 -26.91
CA GLN A 147 -5.93 -29.73 -27.05
C GLN A 147 -5.49 -29.04 -25.75
N ILE A 148 -5.93 -29.56 -24.60
CA ILE A 148 -5.49 -29.03 -23.29
C ILE A 148 -4.02 -29.34 -23.03
N ALA A 149 -3.57 -30.58 -23.31
CA ALA A 149 -2.17 -30.96 -23.17
C ALA A 149 -1.26 -30.12 -24.07
N GLU A 150 -1.70 -29.86 -25.31
CA GLU A 150 -1.02 -28.97 -26.25
C GLU A 150 -0.92 -27.55 -25.68
N ARG A 151 -2.03 -26.99 -25.17
CA ARG A 151 -2.03 -25.68 -24.50
C ARG A 151 -1.07 -25.60 -23.33
N PHE A 152 -1.01 -26.64 -22.49
CA PHE A 152 -0.02 -26.68 -21.40
C PHE A 152 1.41 -26.69 -21.95
N SER A 153 1.71 -27.50 -22.97
CA SER A 153 3.05 -27.57 -23.56
C SER A 153 3.49 -26.27 -24.24
N GLN A 154 2.54 -25.48 -24.74
CA GLN A 154 2.78 -24.19 -25.40
C GLN A 154 2.79 -23.01 -24.43
N ALA A 155 2.38 -23.22 -23.16
CA ALA A 155 2.30 -22.15 -22.18
C ALA A 155 3.68 -21.54 -21.90
N SER A 156 3.77 -20.23 -22.07
CA SER A 156 4.97 -19.42 -21.92
C SER A 156 5.03 -18.71 -20.56
N ASP A 157 3.88 -18.53 -19.92
CA ASP A 157 3.75 -17.95 -18.59
C ASP A 157 2.70 -18.65 -17.72
N PHE A 158 2.56 -18.17 -16.48
CA PHE A 158 1.67 -18.79 -15.50
C PHE A 158 0.18 -18.53 -15.80
N GLU A 159 -0.15 -17.39 -16.40
CA GLU A 159 -1.54 -17.04 -16.68
C GLU A 159 -2.09 -17.90 -17.82
N GLU A 160 -1.27 -18.26 -18.80
CA GLU A 160 -1.63 -19.24 -19.84
C GLU A 160 -1.91 -20.63 -19.27
N ILE A 161 -1.17 -21.06 -18.24
CA ILE A 161 -1.46 -22.30 -17.50
C ILE A 161 -2.79 -22.20 -16.77
N ILE A 162 -3.07 -21.08 -16.08
CA ILE A 162 -4.34 -20.88 -15.38
C ILE A 162 -5.51 -20.83 -16.37
N ASP A 163 -5.34 -20.23 -17.54
CA ASP A 163 -6.36 -20.22 -18.59
C ASP A 163 -6.70 -21.62 -19.09
N ALA A 164 -5.67 -22.44 -19.34
CA ALA A 164 -5.87 -23.83 -19.72
C ALA A 164 -6.58 -24.64 -18.61
N VAL A 165 -6.29 -24.36 -17.33
CA VAL A 165 -7.00 -24.96 -16.20
C VAL A 165 -8.45 -24.48 -16.11
N ASP A 166 -8.76 -23.21 -16.42
CA ASP A 166 -10.12 -22.66 -16.41
C ASP A 166 -11.04 -23.32 -17.42
N ARG A 167 -10.49 -23.90 -18.48
CA ARG A 167 -11.24 -24.68 -19.47
C ARG A 167 -11.60 -26.08 -18.97
N LEU A 168 -11.01 -26.52 -17.87
CA LEU A 168 -11.26 -27.82 -17.26
C LEU A 168 -12.33 -27.73 -16.17
N ALA A 169 -13.28 -28.67 -16.19
CA ALA A 169 -14.18 -28.89 -15.05
C ALA A 169 -13.43 -29.46 -13.82
N GLY A 170 -12.27 -30.05 -14.06
CA GLY A 170 -11.32 -30.59 -13.09
C GLY A 170 -10.41 -31.62 -13.75
N ILE A 171 -9.44 -32.12 -12.99
CA ILE A 171 -8.45 -33.08 -13.46
C ILE A 171 -8.42 -34.28 -12.52
N GLN A 172 -8.53 -35.49 -13.07
CA GLN A 172 -8.22 -36.70 -12.34
C GLN A 172 -6.70 -36.88 -12.27
N GLY A 173 -6.13 -36.72 -11.07
CA GLY A 173 -4.75 -37.09 -10.80
C GLY A 173 -4.61 -38.56 -10.42
N SER A 174 -3.38 -39.01 -10.23
CA SER A 174 -3.08 -40.39 -9.80
C SER A 174 -3.60 -40.72 -8.41
N LYS A 175 -3.73 -39.73 -7.52
CA LYS A 175 -4.13 -39.90 -6.11
C LYS A 175 -5.55 -39.44 -5.81
N GLN A 176 -6.04 -38.41 -6.52
CA GLN A 176 -7.34 -37.79 -6.26
C GLN A 176 -7.83 -36.98 -7.44
N TYR A 177 -9.12 -36.62 -7.40
CA TYR A 177 -9.71 -35.64 -8.29
C TYR A 177 -9.44 -34.21 -7.79
N TYR A 178 -8.98 -33.33 -8.68
CA TYR A 178 -8.77 -31.92 -8.40
C TYR A 178 -9.82 -31.11 -9.14
N ASN A 179 -10.74 -30.47 -8.41
CA ASN A 179 -11.60 -29.46 -9.01
C ASN A 179 -10.76 -28.22 -9.41
N ASN A 180 -11.28 -27.42 -10.33
CA ASN A 180 -10.60 -26.23 -10.86
C ASN A 180 -10.12 -25.26 -9.76
N LYS A 181 -10.93 -24.99 -8.73
CA LYS A 181 -10.58 -24.09 -7.63
C LYS A 181 -9.37 -24.62 -6.85
N THR A 182 -9.42 -25.87 -6.40
CA THR A 182 -8.34 -26.52 -5.65
C THR A 182 -7.06 -26.58 -6.48
N LEU A 183 -7.16 -26.87 -7.78
CA LEU A 183 -5.99 -26.92 -8.65
C LEU A 183 -5.33 -25.54 -8.79
N LYS A 184 -6.10 -24.47 -9.03
CA LYS A 184 -5.57 -23.10 -9.07
C LYS A 184 -4.92 -22.66 -7.77
N GLU A 185 -5.50 -23.05 -6.62
CA GLU A 185 -4.91 -22.80 -5.31
C GLU A 185 -3.56 -23.49 -5.15
N ILE A 186 -3.43 -24.76 -5.58
CA ILE A 186 -2.15 -25.49 -5.56
C ILE A 186 -1.13 -24.82 -6.49
N LEU A 187 -1.50 -24.53 -7.74
CA LEU A 187 -0.62 -23.88 -8.71
C LEU A 187 -0.12 -22.52 -8.20
N THR A 188 -0.99 -21.72 -7.59
CA THR A 188 -0.64 -20.42 -7.00
C THR A 188 0.32 -20.60 -5.83
N LYS A 189 0.07 -21.59 -4.96
CA LYS A 189 0.99 -21.89 -3.85
C LYS A 189 2.36 -22.35 -4.35
N VAL A 190 2.42 -23.14 -5.42
CA VAL A 190 3.69 -23.57 -6.04
C VAL A 190 4.43 -22.41 -6.69
N LYS A 191 3.73 -21.55 -7.46
CA LYS A 191 4.29 -20.31 -8.03
C LYS A 191 4.93 -19.42 -6.97
N ASN A 192 4.28 -19.32 -5.82
CA ASN A 192 4.74 -18.51 -4.70
C ASN A 192 5.75 -19.23 -3.78
N GLY A 193 6.18 -20.46 -4.11
CA GLY A 193 7.18 -21.21 -3.34
C GLY A 193 6.65 -21.83 -2.03
N ASN A 194 5.34 -21.86 -1.82
CA ASN A 194 4.70 -22.38 -0.61
C ASN A 194 4.45 -23.89 -0.64
N LEU A 195 4.45 -24.48 -1.83
CA LEU A 195 4.38 -25.92 -2.06
C LEU A 195 5.45 -26.33 -3.08
N GLY A 196 5.91 -27.57 -2.98
CA GLY A 196 6.78 -28.16 -4.00
C GLY A 196 6.01 -28.49 -5.28
N ILE A 197 6.75 -28.56 -6.40
CA ILE A 197 6.20 -28.90 -7.73
C ILE A 197 5.56 -30.30 -7.78
N ASP A 198 5.97 -31.18 -6.87
CA ASP A 198 5.45 -32.54 -6.66
C ASP A 198 3.96 -32.58 -6.23
N HIS A 199 3.45 -31.48 -5.69
CA HIS A 199 2.04 -31.34 -5.31
C HIS A 199 1.10 -31.12 -6.51
N VAL A 200 1.64 -30.76 -7.68
CA VAL A 200 0.88 -30.59 -8.92
C VAL A 200 0.74 -31.94 -9.62
N THR A 201 -0.44 -32.30 -10.12
CA THR A 201 -0.60 -33.52 -10.92
C THR A 201 0.13 -33.41 -12.25
N ASN A 202 0.75 -34.49 -12.75
CA ASN A 202 1.32 -34.51 -14.10
C ASN A 202 0.31 -34.96 -15.18
N THR A 203 -0.98 -35.04 -14.84
CA THR A 203 -2.01 -35.34 -15.83
C THR A 203 -1.97 -34.27 -16.93
N TYR A 204 -1.93 -34.71 -18.20
CA TYR A 204 -1.84 -33.85 -19.39
C TYR A 204 -0.59 -32.96 -19.47
N GLY A 205 0.49 -33.29 -18.73
CA GLY A 205 1.74 -32.52 -18.76
C GLY A 205 1.70 -31.20 -17.97
N LEU A 206 0.69 -30.99 -17.14
CA LEU A 206 0.53 -29.75 -16.36
C LEU A 206 1.73 -29.44 -15.45
N ARG A 207 2.29 -30.45 -14.77
CA ARG A 207 3.45 -30.27 -13.88
C ARG A 207 4.68 -29.86 -14.70
N ASP A 208 4.91 -30.52 -15.83
CA ASP A 208 6.06 -30.27 -16.69
C ASP A 208 5.99 -28.86 -17.29
N ALA A 209 4.81 -28.45 -17.77
CA ALA A 209 4.55 -27.08 -18.24
C ALA A 209 4.83 -26.03 -17.16
N LEU A 210 4.33 -26.23 -15.93
CA LEU A 210 4.59 -25.30 -14.84
C LEU A 210 6.07 -25.23 -14.49
N THR A 211 6.77 -26.36 -14.50
CA THR A 211 8.21 -26.42 -14.24
C THR A 211 8.97 -25.52 -15.22
N GLN A 212 8.69 -25.67 -16.52
CA GLN A 212 9.32 -24.85 -17.57
C GLN A 212 9.02 -23.36 -17.42
N VAL A 213 7.78 -23.00 -17.07
CA VAL A 213 7.40 -21.59 -16.82
C VAL A 213 8.15 -21.03 -15.62
N LEU A 214 8.27 -21.77 -14.53
CA LEU A 214 8.98 -21.33 -13.32
C LEU A 214 10.48 -21.19 -13.54
N GLU A 215 11.10 -22.09 -14.32
CA GLU A 215 12.50 -21.98 -14.71
C GLU A 215 12.76 -20.72 -15.54
N LYS A 216 11.94 -20.47 -16.57
CA LYS A 216 12.02 -19.24 -17.39
C LYS A 216 11.83 -17.97 -16.55
N GLN A 217 11.01 -18.01 -15.49
CA GLN A 217 10.81 -16.86 -14.60
C GLN A 217 12.00 -16.62 -13.67
N LYS A 218 12.71 -17.67 -13.23
CA LYS A 218 13.95 -17.53 -12.47
C LYS A 218 15.04 -16.82 -13.30
N ASP A 219 15.12 -17.15 -14.58
CA ASP A 219 16.10 -16.54 -15.49
C ASP A 219 15.81 -15.06 -15.81
N LYS A 220 14.57 -14.60 -15.60
CA LYS A 220 14.18 -13.19 -15.83
C LYS A 220 14.54 -12.23 -14.69
N GLY A 221 15.17 -12.68 -13.59
CA GLY A 221 15.82 -11.82 -12.59
C GLY A 221 14.97 -10.80 -11.81
N GLU A 222 13.69 -10.60 -12.13
CA GLU A 222 12.92 -9.46 -11.61
C GLU A 222 12.24 -9.69 -10.25
N GLN A 223 12.13 -10.93 -9.76
CA GLN A 223 11.28 -11.25 -8.61
C GLN A 223 11.98 -11.95 -7.43
N SER A 224 13.31 -11.86 -7.35
CA SER A 224 14.02 -12.28 -6.15
C SER A 224 14.28 -11.08 -5.21
N PRO A 225 14.07 -11.22 -3.89
CA PRO A 225 14.52 -10.21 -2.93
C PRO A 225 16.04 -10.07 -2.93
N ASP A 226 16.81 -11.05 -3.41
CA ASP A 226 18.28 -10.95 -3.47
C ASP A 226 18.78 -9.76 -4.30
N ASN A 227 18.00 -9.30 -5.29
CA ASN A 227 18.37 -8.19 -6.17
C ASN A 227 18.01 -6.80 -5.62
N LYS A 228 17.49 -6.70 -4.39
CA LYS A 228 17.06 -5.41 -3.81
C LYS A 228 18.21 -4.71 -3.09
N GLU A 229 18.69 -3.57 -3.55
CA GLU A 229 19.90 -2.96 -2.96
C GLU A 229 19.61 -2.17 -1.68
N THR A 230 18.36 -1.75 -1.49
CA THR A 230 17.91 -0.96 -0.34
C THR A 230 16.73 -1.60 0.39
N PHE A 231 16.46 -1.12 1.62
CA PHE A 231 15.25 -1.51 2.35
C PHE A 231 13.98 -1.03 1.65
N GLU A 232 14.03 0.12 0.98
CA GLU A 232 12.91 0.70 0.24
C GLU A 232 12.56 -0.17 -0.97
N ASP A 233 13.56 -0.69 -1.68
CA ASP A 233 13.36 -1.65 -2.77
C ASP A 233 12.75 -2.97 -2.26
N LEU A 234 13.20 -3.42 -1.09
CA LEU A 234 12.66 -4.61 -0.43
C LEU A 234 11.20 -4.40 0.01
N PHE A 235 10.86 -3.23 0.56
CA PHE A 235 9.49 -2.91 0.97
C PHE A 235 8.55 -2.79 -0.22
N LYS A 236 9.01 -2.17 -1.31
CA LYS A 236 8.27 -2.12 -2.58
C LYS A 236 7.99 -3.54 -3.08
N PHE A 237 9.02 -4.40 -3.08
CA PHE A 237 8.87 -5.80 -3.43
C PHE A 237 7.83 -6.53 -2.57
N ILE A 238 7.90 -6.39 -1.24
CA ILE A 238 6.93 -7.03 -0.32
C ILE A 238 5.51 -6.50 -0.56
N THR A 239 5.36 -5.21 -0.85
CA THR A 239 4.05 -4.60 -1.12
C THR A 239 3.46 -5.09 -2.44
N GLU A 240 4.27 -5.15 -3.51
CA GLU A 240 3.86 -5.68 -4.81
C GLU A 240 3.49 -7.17 -4.72
N LYS A 241 4.18 -7.91 -3.85
CA LYS A 241 3.93 -9.33 -3.64
C LYS A 241 2.68 -9.62 -2.80
N GLY A 242 2.34 -8.73 -1.86
CA GLY A 242 1.16 -8.88 -1.01
C GLY A 242 1.40 -9.84 0.16
N GLU A 243 0.71 -10.98 0.17
CA GLU A 243 0.80 -11.95 1.28
C GLU A 243 1.98 -12.91 1.06
N VAL A 244 2.89 -12.97 2.03
CA VAL A 244 4.03 -13.89 2.03
C VAL A 244 3.70 -15.07 2.93
N ILE A 245 3.62 -16.26 2.35
CA ILE A 245 3.32 -17.48 3.08
C ILE A 245 4.63 -18.16 3.48
N SER A 246 4.67 -18.71 4.69
CA SER A 246 5.83 -19.38 5.27
C SER A 246 5.41 -20.67 5.96
N GLN A 247 6.39 -21.44 6.42
CA GLN A 247 6.14 -22.62 7.26
C GLN A 247 5.44 -22.27 8.59
N SER A 248 5.62 -21.05 9.11
CA SER A 248 5.05 -20.61 10.39
C SER A 248 3.68 -19.94 10.25
N GLY A 249 3.15 -19.81 9.02
CA GLY A 249 1.92 -19.08 8.73
C GLY A 249 2.08 -18.07 7.59
N SER A 250 1.04 -17.29 7.34
CA SER A 250 1.05 -16.22 6.34
C SER A 250 1.23 -14.86 6.97
N TYR A 251 1.97 -13.99 6.29
CA TYR A 251 2.25 -12.62 6.69
C TYR A 251 1.70 -11.67 5.66
N ARG A 252 0.86 -10.72 6.08
CA ARG A 252 0.45 -9.63 5.20
C ARG A 252 1.62 -8.69 4.97
N ALA A 253 1.72 -8.08 3.77
CA ALA A 253 2.79 -7.14 3.42
C ALA A 253 3.10 -6.11 4.53
N ASN A 254 2.07 -5.44 5.05
CA ASN A 254 2.23 -4.40 6.08
C ASN A 254 2.79 -4.94 7.40
N GLU A 255 2.37 -6.14 7.80
CA GLU A 255 2.86 -6.79 9.02
C GLU A 255 4.33 -7.17 8.86
N LEU A 256 4.70 -7.74 7.72
CA LEU A 256 6.07 -8.13 7.44
C LEU A 256 6.99 -6.90 7.32
N ILE A 257 6.54 -5.84 6.68
CA ILE A 257 7.26 -4.55 6.62
C ILE A 257 7.47 -3.99 8.03
N GLU A 258 6.46 -4.04 8.90
CA GLU A 258 6.59 -3.56 10.28
C GLU A 258 7.58 -4.40 11.07
N ILE A 259 7.55 -5.74 10.95
CA ILE A 259 8.54 -6.62 11.56
C ILE A 259 9.95 -6.24 11.09
N ILE A 260 10.15 -6.06 9.78
CA ILE A 260 11.46 -5.70 9.22
C ILE A 260 11.91 -4.31 9.70
N LYS A 261 11.01 -3.33 9.81
CA LYS A 261 11.33 -2.00 10.38
C LYS A 261 11.78 -2.10 11.83
N ARG A 262 11.10 -2.90 12.65
CA ARG A 262 11.46 -3.14 14.05
C ARG A 262 12.78 -3.90 14.18
N VAL A 263 13.10 -4.79 13.23
CA VAL A 263 14.42 -5.43 13.14
C VAL A 263 15.49 -4.40 12.73
N ARG A 264 15.21 -3.53 11.75
CA ARG A 264 16.11 -2.46 11.29
C ARG A 264 16.40 -1.44 12.40
N SER A 265 15.44 -1.14 13.26
CA SER A 265 15.63 -0.26 14.43
C SER A 265 16.29 -0.94 15.64
N GLY A 266 16.52 -2.25 15.59
CA GLY A 266 17.08 -3.03 16.71
C GLY A 266 16.06 -3.39 17.81
N GLU A 267 14.77 -3.13 17.61
CA GLU A 267 13.71 -3.50 18.55
C GLU A 267 13.42 -5.01 18.52
N LEU A 268 13.59 -5.66 17.36
CA LEU A 268 13.45 -7.11 17.18
C LEU A 268 14.73 -7.75 16.64
N GLY A 269 14.91 -9.04 16.91
CA GLY A 269 15.96 -9.84 16.30
C GLY A 269 15.65 -10.27 14.86
N LEU A 270 16.68 -10.51 14.06
CA LEU A 270 16.54 -10.97 12.66
C LEU A 270 15.73 -12.27 12.51
N ASN A 271 15.68 -13.10 13.56
CA ASN A 271 14.91 -14.34 13.62
C ASN A 271 13.38 -14.14 13.53
N TYR A 272 12.87 -12.92 13.73
CA TYR A 272 11.46 -12.59 13.55
C TYR A 272 11.08 -12.42 12.06
N VAL A 273 12.04 -12.18 11.16
CA VAL A 273 11.78 -12.13 9.72
C VAL A 273 11.60 -13.55 9.18
N THR A 274 10.59 -13.78 8.34
CA THR A 274 10.38 -15.09 7.70
C THR A 274 11.55 -15.49 6.79
N ARG A 275 11.87 -16.79 6.73
CA ARG A 275 12.81 -17.35 5.74
C ARG A 275 12.17 -17.53 4.36
N ALA A 276 10.86 -17.35 4.24
CA ALA A 276 10.18 -17.43 2.96
C ALA A 276 10.90 -16.52 1.96
N GLU A 277 11.23 -17.11 0.81
CA GLU A 277 11.80 -16.40 -0.33
C GLU A 277 13.18 -15.76 -0.07
N GLY A 278 13.89 -16.15 0.99
CA GLY A 278 15.19 -15.56 1.33
C GLY A 278 15.09 -14.16 1.98
N LEU A 279 13.90 -13.75 2.45
CA LEU A 279 13.70 -12.42 3.02
C LEU A 279 14.57 -12.16 4.25
N ARG A 280 14.72 -13.16 5.15
CA ARG A 280 15.57 -13.02 6.34
C ARG A 280 17.03 -12.77 5.97
N GLU A 281 17.56 -13.59 5.07
CA GLU A 281 18.94 -13.50 4.59
C GLU A 281 19.17 -12.14 3.91
N LYS A 282 18.19 -11.68 3.13
CA LYS A 282 18.27 -10.38 2.48
C LYS A 282 18.26 -9.22 3.46
N VAL A 283 17.34 -9.23 4.44
CA VAL A 283 17.32 -8.22 5.51
C VAL A 283 18.66 -8.21 6.26
N GLY A 284 19.22 -9.38 6.57
CA GLY A 284 20.55 -9.49 7.17
C GLY A 284 21.63 -8.79 6.34
N LYS A 285 21.71 -9.08 5.03
CA LYS A 285 22.64 -8.41 4.11
C LYS A 285 22.44 -6.90 4.06
N LEU A 286 21.20 -6.42 4.02
CA LEU A 286 20.90 -4.98 4.01
C LEU A 286 21.32 -4.29 5.32
N LEU A 287 21.12 -4.92 6.48
CA LEU A 287 21.61 -4.40 7.76
C LEU A 287 23.13 -4.35 7.80
N GLU A 288 23.81 -5.35 7.27
CA GLU A 288 25.28 -5.34 7.17
C GLU A 288 25.77 -4.25 6.22
N LEU A 289 25.08 -4.03 5.09
CA LEU A 289 25.37 -2.94 4.17
C LEU A 289 25.16 -1.59 4.84
N GLU A 290 24.06 -1.38 5.57
CA GLU A 290 23.82 -0.16 6.36
C GLU A 290 24.89 0.05 7.44
N LYS A 291 25.37 -1.01 8.09
CA LYS A 291 26.47 -0.93 9.05
C LYS A 291 27.79 -0.57 8.38
N LYS A 292 28.05 -1.11 7.18
CA LYS A 292 29.27 -0.82 6.40
C LYS A 292 29.25 0.58 5.80
N SER A 293 28.13 1.00 5.22
CA SER A 293 27.94 2.35 4.66
C SER A 293 27.80 3.41 5.74
N GLY A 294 27.19 3.06 6.89
CA GLY A 294 27.18 3.90 8.10
C GLY A 294 28.51 3.95 8.84
N GLY A 295 29.48 3.10 8.47
CA GLY A 295 30.84 3.08 9.04
C GLY A 295 31.82 4.08 8.40
N GLU A 296 31.50 4.62 7.22
CA GLU A 296 32.33 5.64 6.54
C GLU A 296 31.58 6.96 6.24
N ILE A 297 30.32 7.08 6.66
CA ILE A 297 29.61 8.37 6.78
C ILE A 297 29.61 8.77 8.26
N SER A 298 30.79 9.00 8.84
CA SER A 298 30.96 9.62 10.16
C SER A 298 31.63 10.99 10.07
N ALA A 299 31.24 11.80 9.07
CA ALA A 299 31.04 13.20 9.41
C ALA A 299 29.67 13.23 10.09
N GLU A 300 29.64 13.37 11.41
CA GLU A 300 28.41 13.64 12.15
C GLU A 300 27.67 14.75 11.41
N GLN A 301 26.63 14.40 10.65
CA GLN A 301 25.81 15.44 10.05
C GLN A 301 25.14 16.15 11.21
N GLU A 302 25.63 17.36 11.45
CA GLU A 302 25.12 18.23 12.47
C GLU A 302 23.69 18.62 12.10
N MET A 303 22.86 18.70 13.12
CA MET A 303 21.52 19.24 12.96
C MET A 303 21.68 20.72 12.60
N GLU A 304 20.75 21.28 11.81
CA GLU A 304 20.75 22.70 11.50
C GLU A 304 20.87 23.52 12.80
N PRO A 305 21.66 24.62 12.84
CA PRO A 305 21.87 25.40 14.06
C PRO A 305 20.58 25.80 14.78
N ASP A 306 19.54 26.16 14.04
CA ASP A 306 18.22 26.53 14.58
C ASP A 306 17.52 25.35 15.26
N ALA A 307 17.54 24.18 14.62
CA ALA A 307 16.95 22.97 15.17
C ALA A 307 17.74 22.44 16.38
N GLN A 308 19.07 22.55 16.35
CA GLN A 308 19.92 22.23 17.50
C GLN A 308 19.61 23.15 18.68
N LYS A 309 19.46 24.45 18.43
CA LYS A 309 19.04 25.43 19.44
C LYS A 309 17.67 25.12 20.00
N ASP A 310 16.68 24.83 19.15
CA ASP A 310 15.33 24.48 19.60
C ASP A 310 15.32 23.20 20.43
N LEU A 311 16.12 22.19 20.08
CA LEU A 311 16.24 20.97 20.88
C LEU A 311 16.94 21.20 22.22
N ALA A 312 17.97 22.06 22.26
CA ALA A 312 18.61 22.45 23.51
C ALA A 312 17.66 23.23 24.42
N ASP A 313 16.89 24.16 23.85
CA ASP A 313 15.82 24.89 24.55
C ASP A 313 14.78 23.91 25.10
N PHE A 314 14.43 22.87 24.34
CA PHE A 314 13.51 21.82 24.81
C PHE A 314 14.09 21.02 25.97
N ALA A 315 15.35 20.59 25.88
CA ALA A 315 16.00 19.84 26.96
C ALA A 315 16.01 20.65 28.28
N SER A 316 16.30 21.95 28.17
CA SER A 316 16.21 22.89 29.30
C SER A 316 14.78 23.02 29.82
N PHE A 317 13.80 23.21 28.94
CA PHE A 317 12.37 23.27 29.30
C PHE A 317 11.92 21.99 30.04
N ALA A 318 12.22 20.83 29.47
CA ALA A 318 11.85 19.52 30.02
C ALA A 318 12.48 19.30 31.40
N SER A 319 13.74 19.69 31.58
CA SER A 319 14.45 19.59 32.86
C SER A 319 13.82 20.50 33.92
N LYS A 320 13.52 21.76 33.59
CA LYS A 320 12.87 22.71 34.51
C LYS A 320 11.45 22.28 34.91
N ARG A 321 10.76 21.57 34.01
CA ARG A 321 9.34 21.17 34.16
C ARG A 321 9.17 19.68 34.43
N GLU A 322 10.22 18.97 34.84
CA GLU A 322 10.21 17.50 35.02
C GLU A 322 9.08 17.05 35.97
N ASN A 323 8.91 17.75 37.09
CA ASN A 323 7.85 17.48 38.08
C ASN A 323 6.42 17.74 37.57
N GLU A 324 6.25 18.61 36.56
CA GLU A 324 4.95 18.86 35.94
C GLU A 324 4.66 17.78 34.90
N LEU A 325 5.65 17.48 34.04
CA LEU A 325 5.59 16.42 33.04
C LEU A 325 5.43 15.01 33.64
N SER A 326 5.87 14.81 34.89
CA SER A 326 5.69 13.53 35.60
C SER A 326 4.27 13.34 36.14
N LYS A 327 3.49 14.40 36.31
CA LYS A 327 2.10 14.35 36.84
C LYS A 327 1.05 14.13 35.74
N LEU A 328 1.43 14.30 34.48
CA LEU A 328 0.57 14.05 33.33
C LEU A 328 0.45 12.54 33.11
N ASN A 329 -0.78 12.07 32.95
CA ASN A 329 -1.13 10.66 33.06
C ASN A 329 -1.16 9.92 31.72
N ASN A 330 -1.17 10.64 30.60
CA ASN A 330 -1.24 10.05 29.27
C ASN A 330 -0.48 10.89 28.22
N ASP A 331 -0.28 10.29 27.04
CA ASP A 331 0.46 10.90 25.93
C ASP A 331 -0.19 12.20 25.43
N GLU A 332 -1.52 12.25 25.37
CA GLU A 332 -2.28 13.43 24.89
C GLU A 332 -2.09 14.64 25.82
N GLU A 333 -2.12 14.43 27.13
CA GLU A 333 -1.83 15.47 28.13
C GLU A 333 -0.40 16.02 27.99
N ILE A 334 0.58 15.14 27.79
CA ILE A 334 1.99 15.53 27.58
C ILE A 334 2.15 16.29 26.25
N GLU A 335 1.56 15.78 25.17
CA GLU A 335 1.58 16.41 23.84
C GLU A 335 0.97 17.81 23.89
N ASN A 336 -0.21 17.97 24.50
CA ASN A 336 -0.87 19.26 24.65
C ASN A 336 -0.08 20.22 25.54
N TYR A 337 0.51 19.71 26.62
CA TYR A 337 1.35 20.51 27.50
C TYR A 337 2.59 21.04 26.77
N ILE A 338 3.30 20.19 26.01
CA ILE A 338 4.44 20.57 25.18
C ILE A 338 4.00 21.56 24.10
N TYR A 339 2.88 21.30 23.42
CA TYR A 339 2.36 22.16 22.37
C TYR A 339 2.09 23.57 22.88
N ASN A 340 1.37 23.70 24.01
CA ASN A 340 0.94 24.99 24.53
C ASN A 340 2.05 25.77 25.25
N ASN A 341 2.99 25.09 25.92
CA ASN A 341 3.98 25.74 26.77
C ASN A 341 5.38 25.85 26.15
N PHE A 342 5.69 25.07 25.11
CA PHE A 342 7.00 25.08 24.48
C PHE A 342 6.93 25.44 22.98
N TYR A 343 6.03 24.80 22.23
CA TYR A 343 5.97 24.97 20.78
C TYR A 343 5.27 26.28 20.36
N SER A 344 4.01 26.45 20.78
CA SER A 344 3.11 27.51 20.29
C SER A 344 3.37 28.84 20.97
N ASN A 345 3.63 28.80 22.28
CA ASN A 345 3.90 29.98 23.11
C ASN A 345 5.34 29.95 23.62
N GLY A 346 5.95 31.11 23.78
CA GLY A 346 7.20 31.22 24.52
C GLY A 346 6.97 31.06 26.03
N GLU A 347 8.06 30.80 26.78
CA GLU A 347 8.01 30.78 28.26
C GLU A 347 7.56 32.15 28.80
N GLU A 348 7.96 33.23 28.14
CA GLU A 348 7.55 34.60 28.47
C GLU A 348 6.28 34.98 27.71
N LYS A 349 5.18 35.12 28.45
CA LYS A 349 3.91 35.60 27.93
C LYS A 349 3.79 37.11 28.09
N GLU A 350 3.62 37.80 26.97
CA GLU A 350 3.41 39.25 26.93
C GLU A 350 2.03 39.61 27.47
N TYR A 351 1.02 38.83 27.11
CA TYR A 351 -0.36 38.99 27.54
C TYR A 351 -0.66 37.98 28.63
N LYS A 352 -1.27 38.40 29.74
CA LYS A 352 -1.70 37.51 30.82
C LYS A 352 -3.16 37.72 31.14
N SER A 353 -3.83 36.64 31.55
CA SER A 353 -5.23 36.68 31.98
C SER A 353 -5.44 37.67 33.12
N GLY A 354 -6.53 38.45 33.03
CA GLY A 354 -6.90 39.47 34.01
C GLY A 354 -6.20 40.83 33.84
N GLU A 355 -5.19 40.96 32.98
CA GLU A 355 -4.55 42.25 32.71
C GLU A 355 -5.38 43.11 31.74
N GLN A 356 -5.50 44.42 32.04
CA GLN A 356 -6.25 45.36 31.20
C GLN A 356 -5.73 45.39 29.75
N LYS A 357 -4.41 45.40 29.55
CA LYS A 357 -3.80 45.39 28.22
C LYS A 357 -4.19 44.15 27.39
N THR A 358 -4.34 42.99 28.04
CA THR A 358 -4.76 41.74 27.39
C THR A 358 -6.20 41.85 26.91
N GLU A 359 -7.07 42.38 27.77
CA GLU A 359 -8.48 42.59 27.45
C GLU A 359 -8.68 43.62 26.33
N GLU A 360 -7.90 44.71 26.34
CA GLU A 360 -7.89 45.71 25.27
C GLU A 360 -7.41 45.12 23.94
N ALA A 361 -6.28 44.40 23.94
CA ALA A 361 -5.75 43.73 22.75
C ALA A 361 -6.75 42.71 22.19
N ARG A 362 -7.40 41.92 23.06
CA ARG A 362 -8.44 40.96 22.70
C ARG A 362 -9.63 41.64 22.03
N LYS A 363 -10.15 42.73 22.61
CA LYS A 363 -11.29 43.47 22.04
C LYS A 363 -10.96 44.07 20.68
N SER A 364 -9.78 44.69 20.55
CA SER A 364 -9.31 45.24 19.27
C SER A 364 -9.23 44.15 18.21
N TYR A 365 -8.53 43.04 18.52
CA TYR A 365 -8.38 41.91 17.63
C TYR A 365 -9.72 41.34 17.15
N ASN A 366 -10.62 41.04 18.09
CA ASN A 366 -11.94 40.48 17.77
C ASN A 366 -12.74 41.41 16.85
N SER A 367 -12.75 42.72 17.15
CA SER A 367 -13.45 43.70 16.33
C SER A 367 -12.88 43.74 14.90
N GLU A 368 -11.56 43.76 14.78
CA GLU A 368 -10.87 43.80 13.50
C GLU A 368 -11.10 42.53 12.66
N VAL A 369 -11.05 41.33 13.26
CA VAL A 369 -11.32 40.07 12.56
C VAL A 369 -12.77 39.97 12.10
N ILE A 370 -13.73 40.43 12.90
CA ILE A 370 -15.15 40.49 12.51
C ILE A 370 -15.32 41.44 11.32
N ASN A 371 -14.72 42.64 11.37
CA ASN A 371 -14.79 43.62 10.30
C ASN A 371 -14.16 43.08 9.01
N LEU A 372 -12.99 42.45 9.10
CA LEU A 372 -12.31 41.78 7.99
C LEU A 372 -13.22 40.75 7.31
N ARG A 373 -13.85 39.87 8.09
CA ARG A 373 -14.75 38.84 7.56
C ARG A 373 -15.94 39.47 6.84
N ASN A 374 -16.56 40.47 7.43
CA ASN A 374 -17.69 41.19 6.82
C ASN A 374 -17.29 41.93 5.53
N GLU A 375 -16.07 42.44 5.45
CA GLU A 375 -15.55 43.07 4.22
C GLU A 375 -15.32 42.05 3.11
N ILE A 376 -14.62 40.95 3.40
CA ILE A 376 -14.34 39.91 2.40
C ILE A 376 -15.65 39.25 1.93
N SER A 377 -16.61 39.00 2.83
CA SER A 377 -17.92 38.45 2.44
C SER A 377 -18.69 39.39 1.49
N ARG A 378 -18.66 40.71 1.74
CA ARG A 378 -19.29 41.69 0.84
C ARG A 378 -18.63 41.73 -0.53
N GLU A 379 -17.31 41.55 -0.59
CA GLU A 379 -16.58 41.43 -1.84
C GLU A 379 -17.01 40.17 -2.61
N MET A 380 -17.09 39.02 -1.94
CA MET A 380 -17.59 37.77 -2.53
C MET A 380 -19.02 37.91 -3.07
N ASP A 381 -19.92 38.54 -2.30
CA ASP A 381 -21.30 38.79 -2.70
C ASP A 381 -21.38 39.63 -3.99
N THR A 382 -20.41 40.51 -4.22
CA THR A 382 -20.36 41.35 -5.43
C THR A 382 -20.06 40.51 -6.67
N TYR A 383 -19.16 39.52 -6.60
CA TYR A 383 -18.90 38.57 -7.69
C TYR A 383 -20.13 37.68 -7.94
N LEU A 384 -20.72 37.14 -6.88
CA LEU A 384 -21.88 36.26 -6.98
C LEU A 384 -23.09 36.97 -7.63
N LYS A 385 -23.32 38.25 -7.31
CA LYS A 385 -24.37 39.07 -7.95
C LYS A 385 -24.15 39.31 -9.44
N ARG A 386 -22.91 39.19 -9.94
CA ARG A 386 -22.56 39.28 -11.36
C ARG A 386 -22.62 37.93 -12.08
N GLY A 387 -22.90 36.84 -11.36
CA GLY A 387 -22.82 35.48 -11.90
C GLY A 387 -21.37 34.99 -12.08
N GLU A 388 -20.42 35.62 -11.41
CA GLU A 388 -18.99 35.27 -11.45
C GLU A 388 -18.62 34.39 -10.25
N ASN A 389 -17.66 33.48 -10.44
CA ASN A 389 -17.08 32.75 -9.32
C ASN A 389 -16.12 33.67 -8.56
N PRO A 390 -16.31 33.89 -7.25
CA PRO A 390 -15.43 34.76 -6.49
C PRO A 390 -14.02 34.15 -6.46
N PRO A 391 -12.96 34.94 -6.73
CA PRO A 391 -11.57 34.47 -6.69
C PRO A 391 -11.08 34.24 -5.25
N ILE A 392 -11.93 34.48 -4.26
CA ILE A 392 -11.67 34.36 -2.83
C ILE A 392 -12.84 33.64 -2.15
N SER A 393 -12.54 32.93 -1.08
CA SER A 393 -13.51 32.34 -0.17
C SER A 393 -13.08 32.59 1.26
N ILE A 394 -14.01 32.85 2.17
CA ILE A 394 -13.73 33.00 3.60
C ILE A 394 -14.73 32.18 4.43
N ALA A 395 -14.23 31.48 5.44
CA ALA A 395 -15.03 30.67 6.34
C ALA A 395 -14.46 30.67 7.75
N LYS A 396 -15.35 30.57 8.76
CA LYS A 396 -14.98 30.24 10.12
C LYS A 396 -14.93 28.73 10.27
N MET A 397 -13.77 28.18 10.60
CA MET A 397 -13.50 26.75 10.78
C MET A 397 -13.04 26.50 12.21
N GLY A 398 -14.01 26.38 13.12
CA GLY A 398 -13.75 26.26 14.55
C GLY A 398 -13.01 27.49 15.07
N TYR A 399 -11.79 27.27 15.54
CA TYR A 399 -10.88 28.29 16.06
C TYR A 399 -10.28 29.20 14.97
N TRP A 400 -10.30 28.81 13.69
CA TRP A 400 -9.61 29.53 12.62
C TRP A 400 -10.57 30.26 11.68
N THR A 401 -10.24 31.51 11.33
CA THR A 401 -10.76 32.17 10.14
C THR A 401 -9.87 31.79 8.97
N SER A 402 -10.42 31.00 8.05
CA SER A 402 -9.73 30.49 6.87
C SER A 402 -10.17 31.27 5.63
N CYS A 403 -9.21 31.73 4.83
CA CYS A 403 -9.47 32.32 3.51
C CYS A 403 -8.70 31.53 2.46
N SER A 404 -9.32 31.21 1.33
CA SER A 404 -8.62 30.62 0.18
C SER A 404 -8.77 31.53 -1.03
N THR A 405 -7.69 31.68 -1.81
CA THR A 405 -7.72 32.38 -3.10
C THR A 405 -7.55 31.38 -4.25
N GLY A 406 -8.09 31.71 -5.43
CA GLY A 406 -8.13 30.78 -6.56
C GLY A 406 -8.93 29.53 -6.21
N GLU A 407 -8.36 28.36 -6.47
CA GLU A 407 -8.95 27.07 -6.13
C GLU A 407 -8.59 26.57 -4.72
N GLY A 408 -7.77 27.33 -3.97
CA GLY A 408 -7.17 26.90 -2.72
C GLY A 408 -6.16 25.76 -2.92
N LEU A 409 -6.00 24.88 -1.92
CA LEU A 409 -5.02 23.77 -1.96
C LEU A 409 -5.59 22.45 -2.50
N LYS A 410 -6.61 22.50 -3.36
CA LYS A 410 -7.22 21.28 -3.88
C LYS A 410 -6.16 20.46 -4.62
N ASN A 411 -5.96 19.22 -4.19
CA ASN A 411 -5.00 18.26 -4.76
C ASN A 411 -3.52 18.67 -4.66
N ALA A 412 -3.17 19.71 -3.89
CA ALA A 412 -1.78 20.10 -3.70
C ALA A 412 -1.01 19.00 -2.97
N LYS A 413 0.12 18.59 -3.53
CA LYS A 413 1.14 17.78 -2.87
C LYS A 413 2.26 18.71 -2.40
N ASN A 414 3.03 18.29 -1.40
CA ASN A 414 4.17 19.04 -0.88
C ASN A 414 3.78 20.48 -0.50
N ILE A 415 2.83 20.60 0.42
CA ILE A 415 2.30 21.89 0.83
C ILE A 415 3.34 22.58 1.72
N GLY A 416 3.76 23.78 1.34
CA GLY A 416 4.57 24.66 2.18
C GLY A 416 3.70 25.50 3.11
N ARG A 417 4.26 25.90 4.25
CA ARG A 417 3.65 26.75 5.27
C ARG A 417 4.57 27.90 5.61
N LEU A 418 4.02 29.11 5.64
CA LEU A 418 4.65 30.29 6.20
C LEU A 418 3.92 30.66 7.48
N TYR A 419 4.66 30.76 8.57
CA TYR A 419 4.20 31.24 9.87
C TYR A 419 4.58 32.69 10.04
N LEU A 420 3.62 33.52 10.42
CA LEU A 420 3.83 34.95 10.63
C LEU A 420 3.43 35.33 12.06
N ASN A 421 4.40 35.83 12.82
CA ASN A 421 4.22 36.36 14.16
C ASN A 421 4.00 37.89 14.08
N ILE A 422 2.74 38.31 14.01
CA ILE A 422 2.34 39.71 13.81
C ILE A 422 1.65 40.24 15.07
N LYS A 423 1.88 41.49 15.47
CA LYS A 423 1.15 42.14 16.57
C LYS A 423 -0.36 41.95 16.41
N PRO A 424 -1.10 41.55 17.46
CA PRO A 424 -2.52 41.24 17.34
C PRO A 424 -3.34 42.31 16.58
N GLY A 425 -3.18 43.59 16.92
CA GLY A 425 -3.90 44.71 16.26
C GLY A 425 -3.46 45.04 14.81
N GLU A 426 -2.53 44.29 14.21
CA GLU A 426 -2.15 44.44 12.80
C GLU A 426 -2.46 43.19 11.97
N VAL A 427 -2.85 42.08 12.60
CA VAL A 427 -3.09 40.79 11.92
C VAL A 427 -4.17 40.93 10.85
N ALA A 428 -5.33 41.49 11.19
CA ALA A 428 -6.45 41.59 10.25
C ALA A 428 -6.13 42.48 9.04
N LYS A 429 -5.41 43.58 9.28
CA LYS A 429 -4.98 44.52 8.24
C LYS A 429 -3.95 43.89 7.30
N PHE A 430 -2.94 43.19 7.84
CA PHE A 430 -1.97 42.45 7.04
C PHE A 430 -2.66 41.35 6.22
N PHE A 431 -3.53 40.56 6.86
CA PHE A 431 -4.28 39.48 6.22
C PHE A 431 -5.12 39.98 5.03
N LYS A 432 -5.83 41.10 5.20
CA LYS A 432 -6.62 41.72 4.14
C LYS A 432 -5.77 42.07 2.92
N GLU A 433 -4.61 42.67 3.13
CA GLU A 433 -3.72 43.05 2.04
C GLU A 433 -3.12 41.82 1.36
N ALA A 434 -2.71 40.81 2.14
CA ALA A 434 -2.25 39.53 1.61
C ALA A 434 -3.32 38.89 0.70
N VAL A 435 -4.59 38.82 1.16
CA VAL A 435 -5.72 38.31 0.36
C VAL A 435 -5.83 39.02 -0.99
N LYS A 436 -5.74 40.36 -1.01
CA LYS A 436 -5.80 41.13 -2.25
C LYS A 436 -4.64 40.82 -3.20
N PHE A 437 -3.41 40.78 -2.70
CA PHE A 437 -2.25 40.49 -3.54
C PHE A 437 -2.35 39.10 -4.16
N PHE A 438 -2.67 38.10 -3.34
CA PHE A 438 -2.75 36.72 -3.79
C PHE A 438 -3.95 36.46 -4.72
N SER A 439 -5.10 37.09 -4.47
CA SER A 439 -6.27 36.99 -5.36
C SER A 439 -6.02 37.65 -6.70
N ASN A 440 -5.40 38.83 -6.74
CA ASN A 440 -5.06 39.54 -7.97
C ASN A 440 -4.04 38.77 -8.83
N MET A 441 -3.17 37.98 -8.20
CA MET A 441 -2.22 37.11 -8.88
C MET A 441 -2.79 35.73 -9.25
N ASN A 442 -4.06 35.47 -8.91
CA ASN A 442 -4.72 34.18 -9.07
C ASN A 442 -3.90 33.01 -8.49
N LEU A 443 -3.33 33.22 -7.30
CA LEU A 443 -2.54 32.20 -6.62
C LEU A 443 -3.46 31.24 -5.84
N ASN A 444 -3.16 29.95 -5.93
CA ASN A 444 -3.88 28.88 -5.25
C ASN A 444 -3.31 28.68 -3.84
N ILE A 445 -3.82 29.45 -2.88
CA ILE A 445 -3.34 29.45 -1.50
C ILE A 445 -4.48 29.34 -0.50
N GLN A 446 -4.14 28.92 0.71
CA GLN A 446 -5.01 29.02 1.87
C GLN A 446 -4.29 29.82 2.96
N MET A 447 -5.00 30.73 3.60
CA MET A 447 -4.50 31.52 4.71
C MET A 447 -5.39 31.31 5.92
N LYS A 448 -4.81 31.32 7.11
CA LYS A 448 -5.54 31.18 8.36
C LYS A 448 -5.05 32.21 9.37
N ILE A 449 -5.99 32.81 10.08
CA ILE A 449 -5.76 33.58 11.31
C ILE A 449 -6.70 33.04 12.38
N PRO A 450 -6.37 33.16 13.66
CA PRO A 450 -7.33 32.86 14.72
C PRO A 450 -8.65 33.64 14.53
N SER A 451 -9.78 33.01 14.83
CA SER A 451 -11.11 33.65 14.81
C SER A 451 -11.33 34.51 16.05
N GLU A 452 -12.47 35.18 16.16
CA GLU A 452 -12.84 35.90 17.38
C GLU A 452 -12.89 34.98 18.63
N PHE A 453 -12.31 35.44 19.75
CA PHE A 453 -12.08 34.65 20.96
C PHE A 453 -13.13 34.85 22.07
N TYR A 454 -13.36 33.78 22.83
CA TYR A 454 -13.93 33.84 24.18
C TYR A 454 -12.84 34.21 25.21
N GLN A 455 -13.25 34.65 26.41
CA GLN A 455 -12.34 35.25 27.39
C GLN A 455 -11.23 34.28 27.86
N GLU A 456 -11.56 33.00 28.05
CA GLU A 456 -10.67 31.97 28.60
C GLU A 456 -9.49 31.60 27.68
N GLU A 457 -9.65 31.76 26.36
CA GLU A 457 -8.63 31.36 25.39
C GLU A 457 -7.71 32.53 24.99
N SER A 458 -8.06 33.77 25.35
CA SER A 458 -7.41 34.97 24.81
C SER A 458 -5.90 35.05 25.06
N GLU A 459 -5.44 34.60 26.23
CA GLU A 459 -4.03 34.59 26.58
C GLU A 459 -3.22 33.70 25.65
N GLU A 460 -3.67 32.46 25.45
CA GLU A 460 -2.96 31.49 24.62
C GLU A 460 -2.76 32.07 23.22
N ILE A 461 -3.82 32.65 22.67
CA ILE A 461 -3.87 33.06 21.28
C ILE A 461 -3.04 34.31 21.00
N LEU A 462 -3.16 35.31 21.86
CA LEU A 462 -2.39 36.55 21.72
C LEU A 462 -0.88 36.30 21.87
N ASN A 463 -0.48 35.23 22.57
CA ASN A 463 0.93 34.86 22.73
C ASN A 463 1.44 33.85 21.70
N ARG A 464 0.58 33.30 20.82
CA ARG A 464 1.02 32.36 19.77
C ARG A 464 2.08 32.95 18.87
N ARG A 465 3.04 32.16 18.42
CA ARG A 465 4.02 32.58 17.41
C ARG A 465 3.49 32.48 15.97
N ASP A 466 2.40 31.75 15.74
CA ASP A 466 1.77 31.53 14.43
C ASP A 466 0.42 32.24 14.28
N LYS A 467 0.38 33.54 14.55
CA LYS A 467 -0.85 34.35 14.50
C LYS A 467 -1.44 34.46 13.09
N MET A 468 -0.65 34.19 12.06
CA MET A 468 -1.13 33.97 10.70
C MET A 468 -0.33 32.84 10.05
N VAL A 469 -1.01 32.01 9.27
CA VAL A 469 -0.39 30.91 8.51
C VAL A 469 -0.81 31.00 7.05
N ILE A 470 0.15 30.93 6.13
CA ILE A 470 -0.08 30.86 4.68
C ILE A 470 0.34 29.49 4.21
N TYR A 471 -0.54 28.80 3.50
CA TYR A 471 -0.32 27.48 2.91
C TYR A 471 -0.31 27.61 1.40
N PHE A 472 0.60 26.89 0.75
CA PHE A 472 0.75 26.93 -0.70
C PHE A 472 1.27 25.60 -1.26
N GLY A 473 0.88 25.29 -2.49
CA GLY A 473 1.42 24.14 -3.22
C GLY A 473 2.73 24.49 -3.94
N GLN A 474 3.42 23.43 -4.37
CA GLN A 474 4.61 23.54 -5.22
C GLN A 474 4.32 24.32 -6.51
N GLY A 475 5.30 25.11 -6.98
CA GLY A 475 5.25 25.91 -8.19
C GLY A 475 4.76 27.35 -8.00
N SER A 476 4.34 27.73 -6.79
CA SER A 476 3.92 29.11 -6.45
C SER A 476 4.88 29.83 -5.51
N GLU A 477 6.00 29.20 -5.14
CA GLU A 477 6.89 29.64 -4.07
C GLU A 477 7.47 31.03 -4.34
N GLU A 478 8.07 31.24 -5.52
CA GLU A 478 8.71 32.51 -5.88
C GLU A 478 7.74 33.69 -5.79
N LYS A 479 6.56 33.57 -6.42
CA LYS A 479 5.54 34.63 -6.41
C LYS A 479 5.04 34.92 -5.00
N ILE A 480 4.89 33.89 -4.17
CA ILE A 480 4.44 34.06 -2.78
C ILE A 480 5.51 34.76 -1.96
N LEU A 481 6.78 34.39 -2.15
CA LEU A 481 7.90 35.00 -1.46
C LEU A 481 8.09 36.46 -1.86
N ASP A 482 7.88 36.82 -3.12
CA ASP A 482 7.93 38.21 -3.58
C ASP A 482 6.81 39.06 -2.96
N VAL A 483 5.58 38.53 -2.90
CA VAL A 483 4.47 39.20 -2.21
C VAL A 483 4.78 39.33 -0.72
N LEU A 484 5.33 38.29 -0.10
CA LEU A 484 5.65 38.31 1.32
C LEU A 484 6.77 39.29 1.65
N ASP A 485 7.82 39.38 0.83
CA ASP A 485 8.92 40.35 0.98
C ASP A 485 8.39 41.78 0.89
N HIS A 486 7.53 42.05 -0.10
CA HIS A 486 6.85 43.34 -0.25
C HIS A 486 6.00 43.70 0.98
N LEU A 487 5.16 42.77 1.43
CA LEU A 487 4.28 42.99 2.58
C LEU A 487 5.07 43.10 3.89
N HIS A 488 6.12 42.30 4.09
CA HIS A 488 6.99 42.39 5.25
C HIS A 488 7.69 43.74 5.32
N GLY A 489 8.23 44.22 4.20
CA GLY A 489 8.82 45.57 4.12
C GLY A 489 7.82 46.67 4.44
N LYS A 490 6.59 46.60 3.89
CA LYS A 490 5.50 47.57 4.14
C LYS A 490 5.03 47.56 5.60
N TYR A 491 5.02 46.38 6.23
CA TYR A 491 4.51 46.15 7.58
C TYR A 491 5.63 45.82 8.59
N LYS A 492 6.85 46.29 8.38
CA LYS A 492 8.02 45.89 9.17
C LYS A 492 7.81 45.99 10.69
N ASN A 493 7.16 47.05 11.15
CA ASN A 493 6.91 47.29 12.58
C ASN A 493 5.76 46.46 13.18
N ALA A 494 5.01 45.73 12.33
CA ALA A 494 3.93 44.86 12.75
C ALA A 494 4.43 43.47 13.17
N PHE A 495 5.60 43.04 12.69
CA PHE A 495 6.17 41.75 13.07
C PHE A 495 6.75 41.79 14.49
N ILE A 496 6.59 40.69 15.20
CA ILE A 496 7.22 40.42 16.50
C ILE A 496 8.25 39.33 16.25
N GLY A 497 9.45 39.48 16.81
CA GLY A 497 10.50 38.47 16.71
C GLY A 497 10.06 37.07 17.14
N GLY A 498 10.83 36.08 16.68
CA GLY A 498 10.59 34.67 16.95
C GLY A 498 9.63 33.99 15.96
N LYS A 499 9.81 32.67 15.82
CA LYS A 499 9.03 31.78 14.97
C LYS A 499 8.61 30.53 15.76
N PRO A 500 7.61 29.75 15.29
CA PRO A 500 7.30 28.46 15.89
C PRO A 500 8.54 27.57 15.96
N ARG A 501 8.68 26.79 17.03
CA ARG A 501 9.84 25.89 17.20
C ARG A 501 9.94 24.89 16.05
N PHE A 502 11.16 24.59 15.63
CA PHE A 502 11.51 23.71 14.52
C PHE A 502 11.04 24.15 13.13
N SER A 503 10.48 25.36 12.98
CA SER A 503 10.35 25.99 11.66
C SER A 503 11.71 26.56 11.22
N ALA A 504 11.97 26.64 9.92
CA ALA A 504 13.19 27.25 9.39
C ALA A 504 13.05 28.78 9.34
N GLU A 505 14.16 29.51 9.54
CA GLU A 505 14.18 30.96 9.36
C GLU A 505 14.07 31.32 7.88
N LEU A 506 13.17 32.26 7.54
CA LEU A 506 13.06 32.75 6.18
C LEU A 506 13.83 34.05 6.00
N LYS A 507 14.58 34.17 4.91
CA LYS A 507 15.29 35.38 4.49
C LYS A 507 14.58 36.03 3.31
N GLY A 508 14.61 37.36 3.28
CA GLY A 508 13.95 38.15 2.25
C GLY A 508 14.76 38.27 0.95
N ALA A 509 14.27 39.16 0.08
CA ALA A 509 14.93 39.82 -1.06
C ALA A 509 16.47 39.72 -1.07
N GLN A 510 17.02 40.29 0.00
CA GLN A 510 18.40 40.70 0.12
C GLN A 510 19.23 39.75 1.00
N GLY A 511 18.69 38.58 1.36
CA GLY A 511 19.34 37.61 2.25
C GLY A 511 19.26 37.95 3.74
N ASN A 512 18.63 39.07 4.10
CA ASN A 512 18.38 39.43 5.50
C ASN A 512 17.24 38.58 6.09
N PRO A 513 17.33 38.13 7.35
CA PRO A 513 16.24 37.45 8.03
C PRO A 513 14.93 38.26 8.02
N MET A 514 13.83 37.60 7.69
CA MET A 514 12.48 38.16 7.82
C MET A 514 12.00 37.92 9.24
N GLU A 515 12.27 38.88 10.12
CA GLU A 515 11.87 38.79 11.53
C GLU A 515 10.39 38.43 11.67
N GLY A 516 10.10 37.45 12.53
CA GLY A 516 8.75 36.96 12.79
C GLY A 516 8.19 36.03 11.71
N VAL A 517 8.99 35.61 10.73
CA VAL A 517 8.57 34.71 9.65
C VAL A 517 9.33 33.39 9.72
N GLY A 518 8.59 32.29 9.78
CA GLY A 518 9.14 30.92 9.74
C GLY A 518 8.56 30.10 8.60
N PHE A 519 9.33 29.16 8.07
CA PHE A 519 8.88 28.21 7.05
C PHE A 519 8.80 26.78 7.61
N ALA A 520 7.83 26.01 7.13
CA ALA A 520 7.79 24.57 7.30
C ALA A 520 7.04 23.88 6.17
N GLU A 521 7.23 22.57 6.04
CA GLU A 521 6.37 21.73 5.21
C GLU A 521 5.18 21.19 6.02
N GLU A 522 4.02 21.12 5.37
CA GLU A 522 2.88 20.39 5.91
C GLU A 522 3.27 18.91 6.07
N PRO A 523 3.00 18.29 7.23
CA PRO A 523 3.28 16.87 7.43
C PRO A 523 2.61 16.00 6.37
N GLU A 524 3.35 15.03 5.83
CA GLU A 524 2.72 13.97 5.03
C GLU A 524 1.67 13.24 5.87
N PHE A 525 0.52 12.93 5.28
CA PHE A 525 -0.58 12.18 5.93
C PHE A 525 -0.06 11.11 6.90
N THR A 526 -0.18 11.41 8.19
CA THR A 526 0.17 10.50 9.28
C THR A 526 -1.02 9.61 9.65
N ARG A 527 -0.79 8.63 10.54
CA ARG A 527 -1.81 7.65 10.97
C ARG A 527 -3.07 8.34 11.53
N ARG A 528 -2.94 9.55 12.07
CA ARG A 528 -4.05 10.40 12.49
C ARG A 528 -4.32 11.44 11.40
N ARG A 529 -5.46 11.32 10.70
CA ARG A 529 -5.86 12.33 9.71
C ARG A 529 -5.94 13.69 10.41
N ASN A 530 -5.32 14.73 9.82
CA ASN A 530 -5.37 16.14 10.24
C ASN A 530 -4.41 16.58 11.36
N GLU A 531 -3.29 15.90 11.59
CA GLU A 531 -2.27 16.44 12.51
C GLU A 531 -1.60 17.69 11.92
N SER A 532 -1.50 18.74 12.73
CA SER A 532 -0.77 19.95 12.36
C SER A 532 0.74 19.75 12.48
N PHE A 533 1.53 20.57 11.79
CA PHE A 533 2.99 20.60 11.96
C PHE A 533 3.42 20.65 13.43
N GLY A 534 2.82 21.55 14.22
CA GLY A 534 3.16 21.69 15.64
C GLY A 534 2.74 20.49 16.47
N SER A 535 1.58 19.89 16.18
CA SER A 535 1.13 18.66 16.83
C SER A 535 2.11 17.52 16.61
N ILE A 536 2.62 17.35 15.40
CA ILE A 536 3.63 16.31 15.08
C ILE A 536 4.92 16.54 15.87
N ARG A 537 5.41 17.77 15.93
CA ARG A 537 6.66 18.07 16.66
C ARG A 537 6.45 17.87 18.16
N SER A 538 5.29 18.23 18.72
CA SER A 538 4.95 17.91 20.11
C SER A 538 4.86 16.40 20.37
N ALA A 539 4.32 15.61 19.44
CA ALA A 539 4.27 14.16 19.54
C ALA A 539 5.67 13.52 19.51
N ILE A 540 6.56 14.00 18.64
CA ILE A 540 7.98 13.59 18.63
C ILE A 540 8.61 13.84 20.00
N LEU A 541 8.44 15.05 20.53
CA LEU A 541 9.01 15.42 21.83
C LEU A 541 8.38 14.63 22.99
N CYS A 542 7.08 14.33 22.93
CA CYS A 542 6.41 13.46 23.88
C CYS A 542 7.04 12.06 23.90
N GLU A 543 7.30 11.46 22.74
CA GLU A 543 8.01 10.17 22.65
C GLU A 543 9.44 10.24 23.19
N VAL A 544 10.15 11.34 22.96
CA VAL A 544 11.48 11.55 23.55
C VAL A 544 11.41 11.57 25.09
N ILE A 545 10.43 12.26 25.67
CA ILE A 545 10.20 12.26 27.13
C ILE A 545 9.86 10.86 27.65
N LYS A 546 9.12 10.05 26.89
CA LYS A 546 8.82 8.66 27.25
C LYS A 546 10.07 7.79 27.26
N MET A 547 11.01 8.01 26.35
CA MET A 547 12.29 7.32 26.37
C MET A 547 13.09 7.63 27.64
N VAL A 548 13.11 8.90 28.07
CA VAL A 548 13.75 9.29 29.34
C VAL A 548 13.18 8.47 30.50
N LYS A 549 11.85 8.43 30.62
CA LYS A 549 11.13 7.67 31.66
C LYS A 549 11.42 6.16 31.58
N ALA A 550 11.42 5.60 30.37
CA ALA A 550 11.66 4.17 30.15
C ALA A 550 13.10 3.74 30.49
N GLU A 551 14.08 4.62 30.27
CA GLU A 551 15.48 4.38 30.62
C GLU A 551 15.79 4.63 32.10
N GLY A 552 14.82 5.12 32.88
CA GLY A 552 15.03 5.48 34.30
C GLY A 552 16.05 6.60 34.49
N LYS A 553 16.27 7.43 33.47
CA LYS A 553 17.19 8.57 33.51
C LYS A 553 16.46 9.85 33.93
N THR A 554 17.21 10.82 34.43
CA THR A 554 16.72 12.20 34.60
C THR A 554 16.80 12.94 33.27
N MET A 555 15.99 13.99 33.09
CA MET A 555 16.04 14.84 31.89
C MET A 555 17.47 15.37 31.65
N GLU A 556 18.15 15.84 32.69
CA GLU A 556 19.50 16.41 32.60
C GLU A 556 20.56 15.44 32.05
N ASN A 557 20.39 14.13 32.30
CA ASN A 557 21.36 13.09 31.91
C ASN A 557 20.92 12.28 30.68
N PHE A 558 19.98 12.80 29.89
CA PHE A 558 19.42 12.11 28.74
C PHE A 558 19.96 12.66 27.41
N ASP A 559 20.23 11.75 26.46
CA ASP A 559 20.68 12.12 25.12
C ASP A 559 19.50 12.49 24.21
N PHE A 560 19.01 13.72 24.39
CA PHE A 560 17.91 14.26 23.58
C PHE A 560 18.21 14.25 22.09
N LYS A 561 19.47 14.48 21.67
CA LYS A 561 19.84 14.58 20.26
C LYS A 561 19.61 13.26 19.54
N ASN A 562 20.13 12.15 20.08
CA ASN A 562 19.99 10.85 19.45
C ASN A 562 18.56 10.31 19.54
N ALA A 563 17.88 10.52 20.68
CA ALA A 563 16.47 10.16 20.80
C ALA A 563 15.60 10.92 19.80
N PHE A 564 15.77 12.25 19.69
CA PHE A 564 15.04 13.07 18.73
C PHE A 564 15.28 12.59 17.29
N LYS A 565 16.55 12.35 16.90
CA LYS A 565 16.88 11.83 15.56
C LYS A 565 16.14 10.52 15.25
N MET A 566 16.13 9.60 16.20
CA MET A 566 15.44 8.32 16.05
C MET A 566 13.92 8.48 15.92
N ILE A 567 13.30 9.31 16.75
CA ILE A 567 11.84 9.50 16.75
C ILE A 567 11.36 10.27 15.51
N CYS A 568 12.10 11.27 15.03
CA CYS A 568 11.78 11.98 13.78
C CYS A 568 11.53 11.03 12.60
N GLY A 569 12.35 9.98 12.47
CA GLY A 569 12.19 8.97 11.41
C GLY A 569 10.83 8.24 11.47
N LYS A 570 10.30 7.97 12.67
CA LYS A 570 8.97 7.35 12.84
C LYS A 570 7.83 8.26 12.37
N HIS A 571 8.01 9.56 12.55
CA HIS A 571 7.05 10.61 12.17
C HIS A 571 7.29 11.17 10.77
N LYS A 572 8.19 10.55 9.99
CA LYS A 572 8.60 11.01 8.65
C LYS A 572 9.11 12.45 8.62
N VAL A 573 9.69 12.94 9.70
CA VAL A 573 10.32 14.28 9.78
C VAL A 573 11.82 14.14 9.52
N ASP A 574 12.42 15.08 8.80
CA ASP A 574 13.88 15.12 8.69
C ASP A 574 14.48 15.53 10.05
N SER A 575 15.25 14.63 10.66
CA SER A 575 15.89 14.90 11.94
C SER A 575 16.99 15.96 11.90
N LEU A 576 17.53 16.28 10.72
CA LEU A 576 18.55 17.31 10.55
C LEU A 576 17.92 18.68 10.29
N HIS A 577 16.79 18.70 9.58
CA HIS A 577 16.00 19.89 9.25
C HIS A 577 14.52 19.64 9.60
N PRO A 578 14.13 19.72 10.88
CA PRO A 578 12.79 19.34 11.33
C PRO A 578 11.67 20.25 10.84
N ALA A 579 11.99 21.30 10.07
CA ALA A 579 11.02 22.06 9.29
C ALA A 579 10.47 21.27 8.09
N PHE A 580 11.14 20.20 7.67
CA PHE A 580 10.85 19.44 6.46
C PHE A 580 10.43 18.00 6.74
N ASN A 581 9.77 17.38 5.77
CA ASN A 581 9.50 15.96 5.74
C ASN A 581 10.74 15.18 5.25
N SER A 582 10.94 13.98 5.78
CA SER A 582 12.06 13.07 5.44
C SER A 582 12.13 12.71 3.95
N ALA A 583 10.99 12.66 3.26
CA ALA A 583 10.92 12.35 1.83
C ALA A 583 11.32 13.54 0.92
N SER A 584 11.27 14.76 1.46
CA SER A 584 11.54 15.99 0.70
C SER A 584 13.00 16.16 0.32
N LYS A 585 13.91 15.37 0.93
CA LYS A 585 15.36 15.37 0.67
C LYS A 585 15.80 15.26 -0.79
N ARG A 586 14.92 14.78 -1.68
CA ARG A 586 15.22 14.64 -3.12
C ARG A 586 14.86 15.87 -3.96
N LEU A 587 14.13 16.83 -3.41
CA LEU A 587 13.66 18.03 -4.12
C LEU A 587 14.44 19.31 -3.74
N GLU A 588 15.37 19.20 -2.79
CA GLU A 588 15.96 20.31 -2.01
C GLU A 588 16.75 21.35 -2.81
N GLN A 589 17.32 21.03 -3.98
CA GLN A 589 18.34 21.92 -4.58
C GLN A 589 17.79 22.93 -5.59
N LYS A 590 16.49 22.92 -5.92
CA LYS A 590 15.96 23.78 -6.99
C LYS A 590 14.72 24.61 -6.63
N SER A 591 14.08 24.40 -5.48
CA SER A 591 12.91 25.21 -5.13
C SER A 591 13.34 26.60 -4.65
N PRO A 592 12.67 27.68 -5.10
CA PRO A 592 12.96 29.05 -4.66
C PRO A 592 12.94 29.23 -3.14
N ILE A 593 12.14 28.43 -2.41
CA ILE A 593 12.09 28.51 -0.95
C ILE A 593 13.45 28.18 -0.32
N PHE A 594 14.17 27.18 -0.81
CA PHE A 594 15.47 26.79 -0.27
C PHE A 594 16.55 27.84 -0.50
N GLN A 595 16.40 28.70 -1.51
CA GLN A 595 17.33 29.83 -1.70
C GLN A 595 17.10 30.95 -0.68
N ARG A 596 15.92 30.94 -0.02
CA ARG A 596 15.52 31.90 1.02
C ARG A 596 15.68 31.35 2.43
N LEU A 597 16.04 30.08 2.62
CA LEU A 597 16.36 29.48 3.92
C LEU A 597 17.89 29.50 4.07
#